data_AF-D6TGY0-F1
#
_entry.id   AF-D6TGY0-F1
#
_cell.length_a   1.000
_cell.length_b   1.000
_cell.length_c   1.000
_cell.angle_alpha   90.00
_cell.angle_beta   90.00
_cell.angle_gamma   90.00
#
_symmetry.space_group_name_H-M   'P 1'
#
loop_
_entity.id
_entity.type
_entity.pdbx_description
1 polymer ?
#
loop_
_entity_poly.entity_id
_entity_poly.type
_entity_poly.pdbx_seq_one_letter_code
_entity_poly.pdbx_strand_id
1 'polypeptide(L)'
;MDRKQDCLPEIEERASDAIPARARGIKDQGIHQMAELLAESGPEKHYKNRSAFPNKQPEGMRYDEFQKQVRRDKRTARYEEVRTLVEQGFSLRTIARKLHLARATVSKFAQAEEYPEMHHPKRGEKRSILDPYKPYLLERWQHGCTNGVQLYDEIKARGYPGSAPLLGMFLAELRRKHQEAGSASVLTLDTATQVLEIPTSLPPKPRITRRMSGTRASWLCVSQPDKLDEKQQKSVEQIKAAHLDLETAYQLGQVFGLVLILSEPACFTTGQSII
;
A
#
# COMPACT_ATOMS: atom_id res chain seq x y z
N MET A 1 5.52 48.82 16.52
CA MET A 1 4.93 49.64 15.43
C MET A 1 5.85 49.50 14.24
N ASP A 2 5.29 49.62 13.03
CA ASP A 2 5.90 49.43 11.70
C ASP A 2 6.03 47.95 11.30
N ARG A 3 5.05 47.29 10.65
CA ARG A 3 4.25 47.58 9.44
C ARG A 3 5.07 47.77 8.16
N LYS A 4 5.06 46.68 7.38
CA LYS A 4 4.81 46.55 5.94
C LYS A 4 5.99 46.28 4.99
N GLN A 5 5.73 45.24 4.19
CA GLN A 5 5.92 45.09 2.75
C GLN A 5 7.14 44.32 2.24
N ASP A 6 6.79 43.14 1.71
CA ASP A 6 7.48 42.26 0.79
C ASP A 6 8.24 43.00 -0.30
N CYS A 7 9.42 42.50 -0.69
CA CYS A 7 10.08 42.72 -1.98
C CYS A 7 11.26 41.73 -2.09
N LEU A 8 10.99 40.44 -2.31
CA LEU A 8 12.02 39.55 -2.88
C LEU A 8 12.19 39.91 -4.37
N PRO A 9 13.42 40.04 -4.89
CA PRO A 9 13.65 40.24 -6.32
C PRO A 9 13.43 38.94 -7.11
N GLU A 10 12.95 39.16 -8.33
CA GLU A 10 12.45 38.22 -9.33
C GLU A 10 13.48 37.14 -9.72
N ILE A 11 13.06 35.88 -9.70
CA ILE A 11 13.74 34.80 -10.41
C ILE A 11 12.96 34.58 -11.70
N GLU A 12 13.64 34.73 -12.83
CA GLU A 12 13.10 34.49 -14.18
C GLU A 12 12.63 33.02 -14.32
N GLU A 13 11.35 32.79 -14.07
CA GLU A 13 10.64 31.65 -14.62
C GLU A 13 10.47 31.89 -16.12
N ARG A 14 11.31 31.25 -16.94
CA ARG A 14 11.00 31.00 -18.34
C ARG A 14 9.78 30.07 -18.41
N ALA A 15 8.59 30.66 -18.28
CA ALA A 15 7.36 30.10 -18.78
C ALA A 15 7.49 29.98 -20.30
N SER A 16 7.84 28.80 -20.78
CA SER A 16 7.52 28.43 -22.16
C SER A 16 6.11 27.84 -22.15
N ASP A 17 5.16 28.74 -22.32
CA ASP A 17 3.84 28.44 -22.85
C ASP A 17 3.98 27.66 -24.17
N ALA A 18 3.66 26.38 -24.12
CA ALA A 18 3.24 25.65 -25.30
C ALA A 18 2.09 24.73 -24.89
N ILE A 19 0.88 25.28 -25.00
CA ILE A 19 -0.37 24.53 -24.97
C ILE A 19 -0.21 23.36 -25.97
N PRO A 20 -0.39 22.09 -25.56
CA PRO A 20 -0.23 20.95 -26.46
C PRO A 20 -1.21 21.06 -27.63
N ALA A 21 -0.73 20.85 -28.86
CA ALA A 21 -1.44 21.05 -30.12
C ALA A 21 -2.85 20.41 -30.20
N ARG A 22 -3.11 19.38 -29.38
CA ARG A 22 -4.44 18.75 -29.25
C ARG A 22 -5.55 19.71 -28.77
N ALA A 23 -5.20 20.77 -28.03
CA ALA A 23 -6.17 21.76 -27.55
C ALA A 23 -6.58 22.80 -28.63
N ARG A 24 -6.00 22.76 -29.85
CA ARG A 24 -6.35 23.66 -30.96
C ARG A 24 -7.26 23.02 -32.03
N GLY A 25 -7.77 21.81 -31.83
CA GLY A 25 -8.77 21.21 -32.72
C GLY A 25 -8.29 20.90 -34.15
N ILE A 26 -6.97 20.85 -34.39
CA ILE A 26 -6.39 20.44 -35.67
C ILE A 26 -6.29 18.90 -35.65
N LYS A 27 -7.07 18.23 -36.49
CA LYS A 27 -6.92 16.79 -36.73
C LYS A 27 -5.77 16.60 -37.71
N ASP A 28 -4.63 16.10 -37.23
CA ASP A 28 -3.52 15.68 -38.09
C ASP A 28 -3.93 14.43 -38.89
N GLN A 29 -4.60 14.65 -40.01
CA GLN A 29 -4.74 13.66 -41.07
C GLN A 29 -3.52 13.79 -41.98
N GLY A 30 -2.47 13.02 -41.73
CA GLY A 30 -1.36 13.01 -42.68
C GLY A 30 -0.02 12.55 -42.18
N ILE A 31 0.07 11.49 -41.38
CA ILE A 31 1.32 10.70 -41.29
C ILE A 31 0.94 9.22 -41.13
N HIS A 32 0.33 8.63 -42.16
CA HIS A 32 0.12 7.17 -42.20
C HIS A 32 0.44 6.53 -43.55
N GLN A 33 1.05 7.24 -44.47
CA GLN A 33 1.60 6.66 -45.70
C GLN A 33 3.05 7.14 -45.78
N MET A 34 4.00 6.21 -45.92
CA MET A 34 5.47 6.39 -45.81
C MET A 34 6.14 5.95 -44.49
N ALA A 35 5.50 5.11 -43.68
CA ALA A 35 6.18 4.34 -42.62
C ALA A 35 5.94 2.82 -42.74
N GLU A 36 5.62 2.35 -43.95
CA GLU A 36 5.24 0.94 -44.21
C GLU A 36 6.21 0.22 -45.15
N LEU A 37 7.46 0.69 -45.29
CA LEU A 37 8.45 -0.01 -46.13
C LEU A 37 9.87 -0.15 -45.53
N LEU A 38 10.14 0.27 -44.28
CA LEU A 38 11.45 0.09 -43.63
C LEU A 38 11.35 -0.14 -42.10
N ALA A 39 10.52 -1.09 -41.65
CA ALA A 39 10.38 -1.43 -40.24
C ALA A 39 10.74 -2.90 -39.95
N GLU A 40 11.84 -3.39 -40.52
CA GLU A 40 12.48 -4.60 -40.02
C GLU A 40 13.43 -4.26 -38.85
N SER A 41 13.17 -4.88 -37.70
CA SER A 41 14.08 -5.04 -36.55
C SER A 41 14.42 -3.81 -35.69
N GLY A 42 13.45 -3.34 -34.90
CA GLY A 42 13.76 -2.63 -33.64
C GLY A 42 13.92 -3.63 -32.49
N PRO A 43 14.90 -3.49 -31.57
CA PRO A 43 15.05 -4.41 -30.45
C PRO A 43 13.82 -4.33 -29.54
N GLU A 44 13.09 -5.44 -29.43
CA GLU A 44 11.99 -5.60 -28.48
C GLU A 44 12.46 -5.18 -27.09
N LYS A 45 11.87 -4.10 -26.58
CA LYS A 45 12.04 -3.70 -25.18
C LYS A 45 11.35 -4.78 -24.33
N HIS A 46 12.14 -5.76 -23.92
CA HIS A 46 11.76 -6.86 -23.04
C HIS A 46 11.32 -6.30 -21.67
N TYR A 47 10.06 -5.91 -21.56
CA TYR A 47 9.47 -5.58 -20.26
C TYR A 47 9.46 -6.88 -19.46
N LYS A 48 10.10 -6.83 -18.29
CA LYS A 48 10.23 -7.93 -17.31
C LYS A 48 9.01 -8.85 -17.37
N ASN A 49 9.25 -10.11 -17.75
CA ASN A 49 8.28 -11.20 -17.75
C ASN A 49 7.35 -11.06 -16.53
N ARG A 50 6.10 -10.65 -16.75
CA ARG A 50 5.07 -10.71 -15.70
C ARG A 50 4.95 -12.18 -15.35
N SER A 51 5.33 -12.55 -14.13
CA SER A 51 5.29 -13.96 -13.74
C SER A 51 3.88 -14.51 -13.96
N ALA A 52 3.76 -15.71 -14.53
CA ALA A 52 2.49 -16.37 -14.87
C ALA A 52 1.57 -16.68 -13.67
N PHE A 53 1.96 -16.27 -12.46
CA PHE A 53 1.17 -16.44 -11.26
C PHE A 53 0.14 -15.31 -11.14
N PRO A 54 -1.11 -15.61 -10.74
CA PRO A 54 -2.13 -14.59 -10.62
C PRO A 54 -1.68 -13.52 -9.63
N ASN A 55 -1.42 -12.30 -10.10
CA ASN A 55 -1.08 -11.15 -9.26
C ASN A 55 -2.30 -10.62 -8.47
N LYS A 56 -3.42 -11.35 -8.46
CA LYS A 56 -4.64 -10.99 -7.76
C LYS A 56 -4.55 -11.56 -6.35
N GLN A 57 -4.41 -10.67 -5.37
CA GLN A 57 -4.49 -11.00 -3.95
C GLN A 57 -5.86 -11.64 -3.67
N PRO A 58 -5.93 -12.83 -3.03
CA PRO A 58 -7.19 -13.40 -2.59
C PRO A 58 -7.81 -12.52 -1.48
N GLU A 59 -9.12 -12.36 -1.52
CA GLU A 59 -9.85 -11.56 -0.55
C GLU A 59 -9.61 -12.11 0.88
N GLY A 60 -9.14 -11.25 1.79
CA GLY A 60 -8.94 -11.59 3.21
C GLY A 60 -7.52 -11.97 3.64
N MET A 61 -6.57 -12.25 2.72
CA MET A 61 -5.18 -12.52 3.11
C MET A 61 -4.31 -11.25 3.12
N ARG A 62 -3.38 -11.16 4.06
CA ARG A 62 -2.37 -10.09 4.09
C ARG A 62 -1.37 -10.29 2.94
N TYR A 63 -0.95 -9.20 2.29
CA TYR A 63 0.01 -9.25 1.17
C TYR A 63 1.29 -10.03 1.50
N ASP A 64 1.82 -9.85 2.71
CA ASP A 64 3.03 -10.54 3.19
C ASP A 64 2.85 -12.07 3.22
N GLU A 65 1.66 -12.54 3.62
CA GLU A 65 1.32 -13.96 3.70
C GLU A 65 1.11 -14.54 2.31
N PHE A 66 0.38 -13.83 1.44
CA PHE A 66 0.22 -14.21 0.05
C PHE A 66 1.57 -14.37 -0.66
N GLN A 67 2.49 -13.42 -0.49
CA GLN A 67 3.84 -13.51 -1.06
C GLN A 67 4.66 -14.65 -0.47
N LYS A 68 4.44 -15.05 0.79
CA LYS A 68 5.08 -16.25 1.36
C LYS A 68 4.52 -17.51 0.72
N GLN A 69 3.20 -17.59 0.54
CA GLN A 69 2.54 -18.74 -0.07
C GLN A 69 2.99 -18.91 -1.53
N VAL A 70 2.98 -17.85 -2.33
CA VAL A 70 3.46 -17.89 -3.73
C VAL A 70 4.92 -18.38 -3.83
N ARG A 71 5.79 -17.98 -2.90
CA ARG A 71 7.17 -18.47 -2.86
C ARG A 71 7.27 -19.94 -2.44
N ARG A 72 6.35 -20.42 -1.59
CA ARG A 72 6.25 -21.83 -1.22
C ARG A 72 5.80 -22.65 -2.42
N ASP A 73 4.70 -22.26 -3.05
CA ASP A 73 4.11 -22.95 -4.21
C ASP A 73 5.09 -23.06 -5.39
N LYS A 74 5.86 -21.99 -5.66
CA LYS A 74 6.92 -22.02 -6.69
C LYS A 74 8.02 -23.04 -6.38
N ARG A 75 8.33 -23.27 -5.12
CA ARG A 75 9.38 -24.21 -4.72
C ARG A 75 8.85 -25.64 -4.64
N THR A 76 7.58 -25.85 -4.25
CA THR A 76 6.93 -27.17 -4.29
C THR A 76 6.77 -27.66 -5.73
N ALA A 77 6.33 -26.79 -6.65
CA ALA A 77 6.26 -27.12 -8.08
C ALA A 77 7.62 -27.57 -8.64
N ARG A 78 8.71 -26.87 -8.29
CA ARG A 78 10.08 -27.28 -8.68
C ARG A 78 10.51 -28.62 -8.08
N TYR A 79 10.04 -28.95 -6.88
CA TYR A 79 10.33 -30.23 -6.24
C TYR A 79 9.59 -31.37 -6.96
N GLU A 80 8.31 -31.19 -7.27
CA GLU A 80 7.50 -32.13 -8.05
C GLU A 80 8.09 -32.36 -9.45
N GLU A 81 8.52 -31.29 -10.13
CA GLU A 81 9.22 -31.38 -11.41
C GLU A 81 10.53 -32.20 -11.32
N VAL A 82 11.29 -32.08 -10.23
CA VAL A 82 12.48 -32.91 -10.02
C VAL A 82 12.09 -34.36 -9.78
N ARG A 83 11.09 -34.63 -8.94
CA ARG A 83 10.62 -35.99 -8.62
C ARG A 83 10.11 -36.72 -9.85
N THR A 84 9.26 -36.07 -10.66
CA THR A 84 8.74 -36.64 -11.91
C THR A 84 9.86 -37.00 -12.89
N LEU A 85 10.91 -36.17 -13.01
CA LEU A 85 12.06 -36.47 -13.88
C LEU A 85 12.95 -37.59 -13.32
N VAL A 86 13.05 -37.72 -12.00
CA VAL A 86 13.76 -38.85 -11.36
C VAL A 86 13.00 -40.16 -11.57
N GLU A 87 11.67 -40.14 -11.44
CA GLU A 87 10.80 -41.30 -11.71
C GLU A 87 10.86 -41.74 -13.18
N GLN A 88 11.05 -40.80 -14.10
CA GLN A 88 11.32 -41.07 -15.52
C GLN A 88 12.74 -41.62 -15.80
N GLY A 89 13.58 -41.78 -14.79
CA GLY A 89 14.93 -42.36 -14.90
C GLY A 89 16.02 -41.40 -15.38
N PHE A 90 15.78 -40.09 -15.41
CA PHE A 90 16.81 -39.13 -15.81
C PHE A 90 17.92 -39.01 -14.75
N SER A 91 19.17 -38.91 -15.21
CA SER A 91 20.29 -38.63 -14.30
C SER A 91 20.18 -37.24 -13.65
N LEU A 92 20.64 -37.09 -12.40
CA LEU A 92 20.62 -35.81 -11.68
C LEU A 92 21.33 -34.69 -12.44
N ARG A 93 22.38 -35.00 -13.22
CA ARG A 93 23.11 -34.03 -14.05
C ARG A 93 22.26 -33.53 -15.23
N THR A 94 21.44 -34.39 -15.80
CA THR A 94 20.52 -34.01 -16.88
C THR A 94 19.39 -33.15 -16.33
N ILE A 95 18.83 -33.53 -15.18
CA ILE A 95 17.76 -32.77 -14.49
C ILE A 95 18.24 -31.36 -14.12
N ALA A 96 19.44 -31.24 -13.54
CA ALA A 96 20.03 -29.94 -13.19
C ALA A 96 20.17 -29.00 -14.40
N ARG A 97 20.56 -29.54 -15.56
CA ARG A 97 20.65 -28.77 -16.81
C ARG A 97 19.28 -28.39 -17.35
N LYS A 98 18.32 -29.32 -17.32
CA LYS A 98 16.95 -29.12 -17.86
C LYS A 98 16.15 -28.09 -17.05
N LEU A 99 16.26 -28.13 -15.72
CA LEU A 99 15.52 -27.23 -14.81
C LEU A 99 16.33 -25.99 -14.40
N HIS A 100 17.56 -25.83 -14.90
CA HIS A 100 18.49 -24.76 -14.50
C HIS A 100 18.66 -24.63 -12.97
N LEU A 101 18.73 -25.78 -12.28
CA LEU A 101 18.92 -25.84 -10.84
C LEU A 101 20.33 -26.31 -10.50
N ALA A 102 20.87 -25.84 -9.38
CA ALA A 102 22.14 -26.34 -8.87
C ALA A 102 22.04 -27.84 -8.56
N ARG A 103 23.09 -28.61 -8.90
CA ARG A 103 23.13 -30.06 -8.67
C ARG A 103 22.86 -30.45 -7.22
N ALA A 104 23.36 -29.67 -6.26
CA ALA A 104 23.12 -29.89 -4.83
C ALA A 104 21.62 -29.82 -4.48
N THR A 105 20.89 -28.87 -5.07
CA THR A 105 19.44 -28.72 -4.88
C THR A 105 18.68 -29.90 -5.48
N VAL A 106 19.05 -30.32 -6.69
CA VAL A 106 18.44 -31.50 -7.34
C VAL A 106 18.71 -32.78 -6.54
N SER A 107 19.94 -32.96 -6.04
CA SER A 107 20.29 -34.10 -5.18
C SER A 107 19.47 -34.10 -3.89
N LYS A 108 19.32 -32.93 -3.26
CA LYS A 108 18.51 -32.77 -2.04
C LYS A 108 17.03 -33.09 -2.29
N PHE A 109 16.47 -32.64 -3.42
CA PHE A 109 15.07 -32.93 -3.78
C PHE A 109 14.85 -34.38 -4.19
N ALA A 110 15.84 -35.03 -4.81
CA ALA A 110 15.75 -36.44 -5.16
C ALA A 110 15.82 -37.36 -3.94
N GLN A 111 16.62 -36.99 -2.92
CA GLN A 111 16.77 -37.78 -1.69
C GLN A 111 15.65 -37.55 -0.68
N ALA A 112 14.97 -36.40 -0.72
CA ALA A 112 13.86 -36.13 0.18
C ALA A 112 12.60 -36.91 -0.25
N GLU A 113 11.94 -37.57 0.70
CA GLU A 113 10.66 -38.26 0.48
C GLU A 113 9.50 -37.24 0.44
N GLU A 114 9.58 -36.23 1.29
CA GLU A 114 8.66 -35.09 1.35
C GLU A 114 9.38 -33.79 0.97
N TYR A 115 8.63 -32.80 0.48
CA TYR A 115 9.17 -31.48 0.16
C TYR A 115 9.94 -30.90 1.37
N PRO A 116 11.25 -30.66 1.26
CA PRO A 116 12.03 -30.14 2.36
C PRO A 116 11.65 -28.67 2.56
N GLU A 117 10.70 -28.43 3.47
CA GLU A 117 10.30 -27.07 3.81
C GLU A 117 11.52 -26.29 4.26
N MET A 118 11.65 -25.09 3.70
CA MET A 118 12.65 -24.16 4.18
C MET A 118 12.16 -23.72 5.56
N HIS A 119 12.66 -24.38 6.60
CA HIS A 119 12.62 -23.85 7.95
C HIS A 119 13.34 -22.52 7.89
N HIS A 120 12.57 -21.44 7.71
CA HIS A 120 12.99 -20.18 8.27
C HIS A 120 13.05 -20.52 9.76
N PRO A 121 14.23 -20.58 10.40
CA PRO A 121 14.23 -20.53 11.84
C PRO A 121 13.35 -19.32 12.12
N LYS A 122 12.21 -19.52 12.81
CA LYS A 122 11.52 -18.40 13.47
C LYS A 122 12.68 -17.67 14.09
N ARG A 123 12.94 -16.44 13.65
CA ARG A 123 14.09 -15.67 14.09
C ARG A 123 13.79 -15.46 15.57
N GLY A 124 14.14 -16.46 16.38
CA GLY A 124 13.70 -16.60 17.76
C GLY A 124 14.11 -15.31 18.41
N GLU A 125 13.22 -14.75 19.22
CA GLU A 125 13.37 -13.47 19.91
C GLU A 125 14.82 -13.29 20.34
N LYS A 126 15.61 -12.70 19.45
CA LYS A 126 17.02 -12.52 19.71
C LYS A 126 17.00 -11.45 20.76
N ARG A 127 17.42 -11.82 21.98
CA ARG A 127 17.48 -10.90 23.10
C ARG A 127 18.17 -9.63 22.61
N SER A 128 17.40 -8.55 22.53
CA SER A 128 17.91 -7.26 22.07
C SER A 128 18.84 -6.71 23.13
N ILE A 129 19.84 -5.92 22.75
CA ILE A 129 20.69 -5.21 23.71
C ILE A 129 19.85 -4.29 24.60
N LEU A 130 18.68 -3.87 24.11
CA LEU A 130 17.74 -3.02 24.85
C LEU A 130 16.92 -3.77 25.90
N ASP A 131 16.83 -5.10 25.81
CA ASP A 131 15.97 -5.93 26.64
C ASP A 131 16.14 -5.68 28.16
N PRO A 132 17.37 -5.69 28.73
CA PRO A 132 17.55 -5.41 30.15
C PRO A 132 17.03 -4.04 30.62
N TYR A 133 16.90 -3.08 29.70
CA TYR A 133 16.52 -1.69 30.00
C TYR A 133 15.03 -1.40 29.74
N LYS A 134 14.33 -2.29 29.03
CA LYS A 134 12.88 -2.18 28.78
C LYS A 134 12.03 -1.97 30.04
N PRO A 135 12.22 -2.70 31.17
CA PRO A 135 11.37 -2.52 32.34
C PRO A 135 11.47 -1.09 32.90
N TYR A 136 12.69 -0.55 32.96
CA TYR A 136 12.91 0.82 33.41
C TYR A 136 12.28 1.86 32.47
N LEU A 137 12.40 1.66 31.16
CA LEU A 137 11.79 2.54 30.17
C LEU A 137 10.26 2.55 30.28
N LEU A 138 9.66 1.40 30.57
CA LEU A 138 8.21 1.29 30.77
C LEU A 138 7.76 1.98 32.06
N GLU A 139 8.49 1.82 33.15
CA GLU A 139 8.22 2.52 34.41
C GLU A 139 8.24 4.05 34.21
N ARG A 140 9.30 4.58 33.58
CA ARG A 140 9.41 6.01 33.27
C ARG A 140 8.29 6.50 32.34
N TRP A 141 7.89 5.67 31.39
CA TRP A 141 6.77 5.96 30.51
C TRP A 141 5.44 6.05 31.27
N GLN A 142 5.20 5.15 32.24
CA GLN A 142 4.02 5.17 33.11
C GLN A 142 3.99 6.40 34.03
N HIS A 143 5.16 6.88 34.46
CA HIS A 143 5.29 8.16 35.18
C HIS A 143 5.11 9.41 34.29
N GLY A 144 4.83 9.25 32.99
CA GLY A 144 4.58 10.35 32.06
C GLY A 144 5.82 10.90 31.37
N CYS A 145 7.00 10.29 31.57
CA CYS A 145 8.21 10.69 30.86
C CYS A 145 8.21 10.10 29.45
N THR A 146 7.90 10.95 28.45
CA THR A 146 7.81 10.55 27.03
C THR A 146 8.94 11.10 26.16
N ASN A 147 9.86 11.88 26.76
CA ASN A 147 11.00 12.47 26.06
C ASN A 147 12.08 11.41 25.79
N GLY A 148 12.22 11.00 24.52
CA GLY A 148 13.16 9.96 24.12
C GLY A 148 14.64 10.31 24.32
N VAL A 149 15.00 11.60 24.25
CA VAL A 149 16.40 12.04 24.49
C VAL A 149 16.73 11.87 25.98
N GLN A 150 15.83 12.32 26.85
CA GLN A 150 15.98 12.17 28.29
C GLN A 150 16.06 10.69 28.69
N LEU A 151 15.16 9.85 28.15
CA LEU A 151 15.19 8.41 28.42
C LEU A 151 16.49 7.75 27.91
N TYR A 152 17.04 8.21 26.80
CA TYR A 152 18.32 7.74 26.28
C TYR A 152 19.48 8.07 27.22
N ASP A 153 19.55 9.31 27.70
CA ASP A 153 20.61 9.73 28.63
C ASP A 153 20.50 8.98 29.96
N GLU A 154 19.28 8.74 30.45
CA GLU A 154 19.01 7.94 31.67
C GLU A 154 19.46 6.48 31.51
N ILE A 155 19.18 5.80 30.39
CA ILE A 155 19.66 4.42 30.17
C ILE A 155 21.15 4.35 29.88
N LYS A 156 21.72 5.39 29.23
CA LYS A 156 23.15 5.48 28.95
C LYS A 156 23.94 5.63 30.25
N ALA A 157 23.45 6.44 31.19
CA ALA A 157 24.02 6.54 32.54
C ALA A 157 23.96 5.20 33.31
N ARG A 158 22.97 4.34 33.00
CA ARG A 158 22.83 2.98 33.55
C ARG A 158 23.68 1.93 32.84
N GLY A 159 24.51 2.32 31.87
CA GLY A 159 25.45 1.43 31.18
C GLY A 159 24.94 0.86 29.86
N TYR A 160 23.91 1.44 29.24
CA TYR A 160 23.41 0.99 27.93
C TYR A 160 24.47 1.18 26.83
N PRO A 161 24.93 0.10 26.16
CA PRO A 161 25.97 0.19 25.12
C PRO A 161 25.40 0.32 23.70
N GLY A 162 24.06 0.38 23.56
CA GLY A 162 23.40 0.42 22.26
C GLY A 162 23.18 1.84 21.72
N SER A 163 22.49 1.93 20.58
CA SER A 163 22.30 3.18 19.86
C SER A 163 20.92 3.81 20.11
N ALA A 164 20.84 5.14 20.06
CA ALA A 164 19.59 5.89 20.21
C ALA A 164 18.47 5.47 19.23
N PRO A 165 18.73 5.11 17.96
CA PRO A 165 17.69 4.60 17.06
C PRO A 165 17.01 3.33 17.56
N LEU A 166 17.73 2.42 18.23
CA LEU A 166 17.14 1.19 18.76
C LEU A 166 16.12 1.49 19.86
N LEU A 167 16.46 2.45 20.74
CA LEU A 167 15.51 3.00 21.71
C LEU A 167 14.32 3.68 21.01
N GLY A 168 14.58 4.49 19.97
CA GLY A 168 13.53 5.17 19.22
C GLY A 168 12.51 4.21 18.60
N MET A 169 12.96 3.08 18.05
CA MET A 169 12.08 2.02 17.54
C MET A 169 11.21 1.42 18.66
N PHE A 170 11.79 1.18 19.84
CA PHE A 170 11.04 0.66 20.99
C PHE A 170 10.03 1.67 21.55
N LEU A 171 10.40 2.95 21.63
CA LEU A 171 9.50 4.02 22.06
C LEU A 171 8.36 4.26 21.06
N ALA A 172 8.63 4.10 19.75
CA ALA A 172 7.59 4.16 18.72
C ALA A 172 6.59 3.02 18.87
N GLU A 173 7.09 1.81 19.16
CA GLU A 173 6.24 0.65 19.46
C GLU A 173 5.43 0.86 20.74
N LEU A 174 6.05 1.36 21.82
CA LEU A 174 5.36 1.75 23.05
C LEU A 174 4.25 2.77 22.79
N ARG A 175 4.52 3.80 21.98
CA ARG A 175 3.54 4.83 21.63
C ARG A 175 2.37 4.25 20.86
N ARG A 176 2.62 3.34 19.92
CA ARG A 176 1.56 2.64 19.18
C ARG A 176 0.67 1.83 20.14
N LYS A 177 1.29 1.05 21.02
CA LYS A 177 0.55 0.24 22.02
C LYS A 177 -0.22 1.11 23.01
N HIS A 178 0.35 2.23 23.43
CA HIS A 178 -0.33 3.21 24.26
C HIS A 178 -1.57 3.81 23.56
N GLN A 179 -1.47 4.11 22.26
CA GLN A 179 -2.62 4.61 21.48
C GLN A 179 -3.73 3.55 21.35
N GLU A 180 -3.34 2.27 21.26
CA GLU A 180 -4.27 1.14 21.20
C GLU A 180 -4.95 0.87 22.55
N ALA A 181 -4.20 0.94 23.66
CA ALA A 181 -4.68 0.70 25.01
C ALA A 181 -5.42 1.90 25.65
N GLY A 182 -5.22 3.12 25.14
CA GLY A 182 -5.87 4.33 25.64
C GLY A 182 -5.32 4.87 26.98
N SER A 183 -4.55 4.08 27.74
CA SER A 183 -3.87 4.50 28.98
C SER A 183 -2.48 3.85 29.13
N ALA A 184 -1.53 4.61 29.68
CA ALA A 184 -0.16 4.15 29.95
C ALA A 184 -0.06 3.10 31.06
N SER A 185 -0.96 3.17 32.05
CA SER A 185 -0.97 2.26 33.21
C SER A 185 -1.34 0.82 32.86
N VAL A 186 -1.85 0.59 31.66
CA VAL A 186 -2.37 -0.70 31.20
C VAL A 186 -1.30 -1.55 30.49
N LEU A 187 -0.16 -0.95 30.13
CA LEU A 187 0.93 -1.67 29.47
C LEU A 187 1.75 -2.46 30.49
N THR A 188 1.82 -3.78 30.31
CA THR A 188 2.67 -4.68 31.09
C THR A 188 3.80 -5.21 30.20
N LEU A 189 4.99 -5.41 30.79
CA LEU A 189 6.08 -6.12 30.12
C LEU A 189 6.09 -7.56 30.63
N ASP A 190 5.86 -8.53 29.75
CA ASP A 190 6.12 -9.92 30.13
C ASP A 190 7.64 -10.09 30.26
N THR A 191 8.08 -10.44 31.47
CA THR A 191 9.51 -10.53 31.80
C THR A 191 10.16 -11.75 31.16
N ALA A 192 9.37 -12.78 30.82
CA ALA A 192 9.86 -14.00 30.17
C ALA A 192 10.16 -13.80 28.68
N THR A 193 9.28 -13.10 27.97
CA THR A 193 9.40 -12.85 26.52
C THR A 193 9.94 -11.47 26.17
N GLN A 194 10.02 -10.55 27.15
CA GLN A 194 10.39 -9.14 26.94
C GLN A 194 9.50 -8.42 25.93
N VAL A 195 8.27 -8.93 25.78
CA VAL A 195 7.24 -8.40 24.90
C VAL A 195 6.33 -7.50 25.72
N LEU A 196 6.00 -6.34 25.15
CA LEU A 196 4.98 -5.46 25.70
C LEU A 196 3.62 -6.09 25.45
N GLU A 197 2.86 -6.40 26.48
CA GLU A 197 1.51 -6.92 26.33
C GLU A 197 0.48 -5.83 26.60
N ILE A 198 -0.56 -5.82 25.78
CA ILE A 198 -1.78 -5.05 26.05
C ILE A 198 -2.78 -6.09 26.56
N PRO A 199 -3.37 -5.93 27.74
CA PRO A 199 -4.48 -6.76 28.18
C PRO A 199 -5.55 -6.84 27.10
N THR A 200 -5.80 -8.06 26.63
CA THR A 200 -6.60 -8.43 25.44
C THR A 200 -8.08 -8.02 25.52
N SER A 201 -8.51 -7.33 26.57
CA SER A 201 -9.92 -7.03 26.85
C SER A 201 -10.40 -5.64 26.41
N LEU A 202 -9.53 -4.76 25.92
CA LEU A 202 -9.97 -3.42 25.52
C LEU A 202 -10.47 -3.40 24.06
N PRO A 203 -11.66 -2.82 23.80
CA PRO A 203 -12.13 -2.66 22.43
C PRO A 203 -11.12 -1.79 21.68
N PRO A 204 -10.64 -2.23 20.49
CA PRO A 204 -9.65 -1.48 19.74
C PRO A 204 -10.21 -0.08 19.48
N LYS A 205 -9.52 0.96 19.96
CA LYS A 205 -9.89 2.34 19.66
C LYS A 205 -10.09 2.45 18.14
N PRO A 206 -11.20 3.00 17.64
CA PRO A 206 -11.47 3.03 16.21
C PRO A 206 -10.33 3.76 15.55
N ARG A 207 -9.46 3.00 14.88
CA ARG A 207 -8.45 3.59 14.01
C ARG A 207 -9.25 4.34 12.98
N ILE A 208 -9.03 5.65 12.90
CA ILE A 208 -9.56 6.46 11.83
C ILE A 208 -8.89 5.92 10.56
N THR A 209 -9.52 4.92 9.95
CA THR A 209 -9.20 4.48 8.61
C THR A 209 -9.51 5.69 7.74
N ARG A 210 -8.46 6.19 7.06
CA ARG A 210 -8.44 7.38 6.20
C ARG A 210 -9.77 8.15 6.15
N ARG A 211 -9.81 9.33 6.76
CA ARG A 211 -10.91 10.29 6.52
C ARG A 211 -11.12 10.41 5.01
N MET A 212 -12.36 10.27 4.56
CA MET A 212 -12.69 10.49 3.15
C MET A 212 -12.25 11.90 2.78
N SER A 213 -11.58 12.05 1.63
CA SER A 213 -11.20 13.36 1.12
C SER A 213 -12.48 14.19 0.90
N GLY A 214 -12.47 15.46 1.32
CA GLY A 214 -13.62 16.36 1.14
C GLY A 214 -14.04 16.48 -0.33
N THR A 215 -13.07 16.48 -1.26
CA THR A 215 -13.33 16.48 -2.71
C THR A 215 -14.06 15.21 -3.16
N ARG A 216 -13.72 14.06 -2.59
CA ARG A 216 -14.37 12.78 -2.92
C ARG A 216 -15.79 12.72 -2.37
N ALA A 217 -16.01 13.24 -1.15
CA ALA A 217 -17.35 13.35 -0.56
C ALA A 217 -18.25 14.29 -1.38
N SER A 218 -17.73 15.46 -1.78
CA SER A 218 -18.45 16.41 -2.63
C SER A 218 -18.83 15.80 -3.98
N TRP A 219 -17.90 15.12 -4.65
CA TRP A 219 -18.18 14.44 -5.92
C TRP A 219 -19.26 13.38 -5.80
N LEU A 220 -19.24 12.57 -4.74
CA LEU A 220 -20.28 11.56 -4.47
C LEU A 220 -21.65 12.22 -4.27
N CYS A 221 -21.71 13.38 -3.60
CA CYS A 221 -22.95 14.09 -3.36
C CYS A 221 -23.54 14.78 -4.61
N VAL A 222 -22.69 15.21 -5.55
CA VAL A 222 -23.11 15.89 -6.80
C VAL A 222 -23.39 14.89 -7.93
N SER A 223 -22.79 13.71 -7.89
CA SER A 223 -22.97 12.68 -8.91
C SER A 223 -24.39 12.12 -8.93
N GLN A 224 -24.91 11.83 -10.12
CA GLN A 224 -26.26 11.28 -10.31
C GLN A 224 -26.39 9.90 -9.65
N PRO A 225 -27.45 9.62 -8.86
CA PRO A 225 -27.61 8.38 -8.10
C PRO A 225 -27.60 7.12 -8.98
N ASP A 226 -28.05 7.24 -10.23
CA ASP A 226 -28.11 6.16 -11.22
C ASP A 226 -26.73 5.70 -11.72
N LYS A 227 -25.70 6.52 -11.51
CA LYS A 227 -24.30 6.26 -11.93
C LYS A 227 -23.41 5.80 -10.77
N LEU A 228 -23.94 5.69 -9.55
CA LEU A 228 -23.19 5.26 -8.37
C LEU A 228 -23.30 3.75 -8.15
N ASP A 229 -22.18 3.11 -7.84
CA ASP A 229 -22.15 1.72 -7.37
C ASP A 229 -22.84 1.57 -6.00
N GLU A 230 -23.33 0.37 -5.66
CA GLU A 230 -23.95 0.07 -4.35
C GLU A 230 -23.06 0.47 -3.15
N LYS A 231 -21.73 0.34 -3.28
CA LYS A 231 -20.77 0.74 -2.25
C LYS A 231 -20.69 2.26 -2.11
N GLN A 232 -20.85 2.99 -3.21
CA GLN A 232 -20.82 4.45 -3.25
C GLN A 232 -22.12 5.04 -2.71
N GLN A 233 -23.28 4.46 -3.05
CA GLN A 233 -24.58 4.84 -2.51
C GLN A 233 -24.62 4.71 -0.97
N LYS A 234 -24.16 3.57 -0.43
CA LYS A 234 -24.00 3.39 1.02
C LYS A 234 -23.09 4.44 1.67
N SER A 235 -22.06 4.90 0.95
CA SER A 235 -21.17 5.96 1.46
C SER A 235 -21.88 7.31 1.49
N VAL A 236 -22.73 7.63 0.51
CA VAL A 236 -23.55 8.85 0.50
C VAL A 236 -24.58 8.84 1.63
N GLU A 237 -25.25 7.70 1.86
CA GLU A 237 -26.18 7.55 2.99
C GLU A 237 -25.49 7.78 4.34
N GLN A 238 -24.27 7.26 4.52
CA GLN A 238 -23.46 7.53 5.71
C GLN A 238 -23.10 9.01 5.86
N ILE A 239 -22.80 9.70 4.76
CA ILE A 239 -22.51 11.15 4.78
C ILE A 239 -23.77 11.95 5.18
N LYS A 240 -24.94 11.58 4.64
CA LYS A 240 -26.23 12.20 4.99
C LYS A 240 -26.59 11.97 6.46
N ALA A 241 -26.38 10.75 6.96
CA ALA A 241 -26.69 10.38 8.35
C ALA A 241 -25.76 11.07 9.38
N ALA A 242 -24.60 11.58 8.95
CA ALA A 242 -23.64 12.22 9.85
C ALA A 242 -24.04 13.64 10.28
N HIS A 243 -24.69 14.42 9.41
CA HIS A 243 -25.12 15.79 9.75
C HIS A 243 -26.25 16.29 8.83
N LEU A 244 -27.21 17.03 9.41
CA LEU A 244 -28.37 17.57 8.69
C LEU A 244 -27.96 18.53 7.55
N ASP A 245 -26.93 19.35 7.77
CA ASP A 245 -26.41 20.27 6.74
C ASP A 245 -25.88 19.53 5.49
N LEU A 246 -25.36 18.31 5.65
CA LEU A 246 -24.86 17.52 4.52
C LEU A 246 -26.01 16.93 3.70
N GLU A 247 -27.14 16.63 4.34
CA GLU A 247 -28.36 16.24 3.63
C GLU A 247 -28.92 17.43 2.83
N THR A 248 -28.99 18.62 3.41
CA THR A 248 -29.45 19.81 2.66
C THR A 248 -28.52 20.14 1.49
N ALA A 249 -27.20 20.08 1.68
CA ALA A 249 -26.22 20.28 0.62
C ALA A 249 -26.34 19.23 -0.51
N TYR A 250 -26.63 17.97 -0.17
CA TYR A 250 -26.90 16.92 -1.15
C TYR A 250 -28.14 17.23 -1.99
N GLN A 251 -29.26 17.60 -1.35
CA GLN A 251 -30.50 17.95 -2.05
C GLN A 251 -30.27 19.11 -3.03
N LEU A 252 -29.58 20.17 -2.58
CA LEU A 252 -29.26 21.32 -3.43
C LEU A 252 -28.35 20.93 -4.61
N GLY A 253 -27.35 20.07 -4.38
CA GLY A 253 -26.46 19.59 -5.44
C GLY A 253 -27.19 18.75 -6.50
N GLN A 254 -28.14 17.91 -6.10
CA GLN A 254 -28.94 17.09 -7.02
C GLN A 254 -29.94 17.94 -7.81
N VAL A 255 -30.62 18.90 -7.16
CA VAL A 255 -31.51 19.85 -7.83
C VAL A 255 -30.75 20.65 -8.89
N PHE A 256 -29.54 21.13 -8.56
CA PHE A 256 -28.69 21.82 -9.51
C PHE A 256 -28.24 20.93 -10.68
N GLY A 257 -27.90 19.67 -10.40
CA GLY A 257 -27.58 18.69 -11.44
C GLY A 257 -28.74 18.42 -12.40
N LEU A 258 -29.97 18.33 -11.89
CA LEU A 258 -31.18 18.17 -12.71
C LEU A 258 -31.45 19.39 -13.61
N VAL A 259 -31.24 20.60 -13.09
CA VAL A 259 -31.39 21.84 -13.89
C VAL A 259 -30.41 21.86 -15.05
N LEU A 260 -29.15 21.43 -14.85
CA LEU A 260 -28.15 21.36 -15.92
C LEU A 260 -28.49 20.34 -17.01
N ILE A 261 -29.08 19.20 -16.64
CA ILE A 261 -29.48 18.16 -17.61
C ILE A 261 -30.69 18.65 -18.44
N LEU A 262 -31.61 19.38 -17.82
CA LEU A 262 -32.79 19.93 -18.49
C LEU A 262 -32.49 21.20 -19.30
N SER A 263 -31.30 21.78 -19.17
CA SER A 263 -30.87 22.95 -19.94
C SER A 263 -29.94 22.63 -21.12
N GLU A 264 -29.69 21.34 -21.44
CA GLU A 264 -29.11 20.99 -22.74
C GLU A 264 -30.21 21.07 -23.82
N PRO A 265 -30.17 22.05 -24.75
CA PRO A 265 -31.17 22.15 -25.79
C PRO A 265 -30.99 21.01 -26.79
N ALA A 266 -32.06 20.24 -27.00
CA ALA A 266 -32.22 19.34 -28.12
C ALA A 266 -31.84 20.06 -29.43
N CYS A 267 -30.71 19.69 -30.03
CA CYS A 267 -30.32 20.17 -31.35
C CYS A 267 -31.35 19.69 -32.38
N PHE A 268 -32.18 20.64 -32.81
CA PHE A 268 -32.76 20.82 -34.15
C PHE A 268 -32.72 19.59 -35.09
N THR A 269 -33.86 18.91 -35.19
CA THR A 269 -34.19 18.15 -36.39
C THR A 269 -34.86 19.10 -37.40
N THR A 270 -34.18 19.48 -38.47
CA THR A 270 -34.84 20.03 -39.67
C THR A 270 -34.36 19.26 -40.89
N GLY A 271 -35.00 18.12 -41.12
CA GLY A 271 -35.04 17.44 -42.41
C GLY A 271 -36.41 17.62 -43.02
N GLN A 272 -36.60 18.70 -43.79
CA GLN A 272 -37.68 18.82 -44.75
C GLN A 272 -37.15 19.58 -45.97
N SER A 273 -36.78 18.82 -46.99
CA SER A 273 -36.65 19.29 -48.36
C SER A 273 -37.63 18.44 -49.18
N ILE A 274 -38.77 19.03 -49.53
CA ILE A 274 -39.70 18.50 -50.53
C ILE A 274 -39.69 19.53 -51.67
N ILE A 275 -39.32 19.02 -52.85
CA ILE A 275 -39.63 19.42 -54.24
C ILE A 275 -39.91 20.91 -54.50
#